data_AF-A0A0F9HJU8-F1
#
_entry.id   AF-A0A0F9HJU8-F1
#
_cell.length_a   1.000
_cell.length_b   1.000
_cell.length_c   1.000
_cell.angle_alpha   90.00
_cell.angle_beta   90.00
_cell.angle_gamma   90.00
#
_symmetry.space_group_name_H-M   'P 1'
#
loop_
_entity.id
_entity.type
_entity.pdbx_description
1 polymer ?
#
loop_
_entity_poly.entity_id
_entity_poly.type
_entity_poly.pdbx_seq_one_letter_code
_entity_poly.pdbx_strand_id
1 'polypeptide(L)'
;MGDFTPKIPIQIQIRKIIFEKFNDPEVRFTNDEIFELIKKNGDIDQSWTIDNMEKYFHEICDSGLTRNIAQDLTTIWFKLFEMLKNSIVILAIMMFI
;
A
#
# COMPACT_ATOMS: atom_id res chain seq x y z
N MET A 1 11.77 -1.39 -24.50
CA MET A 1 11.18 -1.94 -23.26
C MET A 1 9.87 -1.20 -23.09
N GLY A 2 8.74 -1.90 -23.19
CA GLY A 2 7.43 -1.26 -23.19
C GLY A 2 7.13 -0.68 -21.81
N ASP A 3 6.84 0.63 -21.77
CA ASP A 3 6.27 1.31 -20.62
C ASP A 3 4.94 0.64 -20.26
N PHE A 4 4.99 -0.33 -19.35
CA PHE A 4 3.78 -0.84 -18.72
C PHE A 4 3.26 0.23 -17.77
N THR A 5 2.35 1.06 -18.27
CA THR A 5 1.58 1.99 -17.44
C THR A 5 0.35 1.23 -16.92
N PRO A 6 0.31 0.84 -15.63
CA PRO A 6 -0.90 0.27 -15.05
C PRO A 6 -2.04 1.28 -15.21
N LYS A 7 -3.25 0.79 -15.51
CA LYS A 7 -4.43 1.66 -15.71
C LYS A 7 -4.75 2.49 -14.47
N ILE A 8 -4.46 1.94 -13.30
CA ILE A 8 -4.66 2.58 -12.01
C ILE A 8 -3.29 2.73 -11.34
N PRO A 9 -2.93 3.92 -10.84
CA PRO A 9 -1.71 4.12 -10.05
C PRO A 9 -1.61 3.09 -8.93
N ILE A 10 -0.46 2.42 -8.83
CA ILE A 10 -0.25 1.35 -7.83
C ILE A 10 -0.44 1.87 -6.41
N GLN A 11 -0.15 3.15 -6.17
CA GLN A 11 -0.39 3.78 -4.88
C GLN A 11 -1.87 3.77 -4.50
N ILE A 12 -2.77 4.01 -5.46
CA ILE A 12 -4.22 3.96 -5.23
C ILE A 12 -4.64 2.51 -4.93
N GLN A 13 -4.07 1.54 -5.64
CA GLN A 13 -4.37 0.13 -5.41
C GLN A 13 -3.91 -0.35 -4.03
N ILE A 14 -2.67 -0.03 -3.64
CA ILE A 14 -2.15 -0.33 -2.31
C ILE A 14 -3.05 0.31 -1.25
N ARG A 15 -3.38 1.60 -1.39
CA ARG A 15 -4.29 2.30 -0.47
C ARG A 15 -5.63 1.58 -0.37
N LYS A 16 -6.25 1.24 -1.49
CA LYS A 16 -7.54 0.55 -1.53
C LYS A 16 -7.48 -0.81 -0.82
N ILE A 17 -6.45 -1.61 -1.08
CA ILE A 17 -6.26 -2.90 -0.41
C ILE A 17 -6.05 -2.71 1.09
N ILE A 18 -5.25 -1.73 1.49
CA ILE A 18 -5.05 -1.39 2.91
C ILE A 18 -6.38 -1.04 3.57
N PHE A 19 -7.22 -0.23 2.93
CA PHE A 19 -8.55 0.10 3.46
C PHE A 19 -9.56 -1.03 3.41
N GLU A 20 -9.49 -1.95 2.45
CA GLU A 20 -10.45 -3.06 2.37
C GLU A 20 -10.05 -4.25 3.24
N LYS A 21 -8.75 -4.53 3.38
CA LYS A 21 -8.21 -5.71 4.07
C LYS A 21 -7.57 -5.40 5.42
N PHE A 22 -6.98 -4.21 5.56
CA PHE A 22 -6.11 -3.85 6.69
C PHE A 22 -6.57 -2.58 7.42
N ASN A 23 -7.86 -2.23 7.32
CA ASN A 23 -8.45 -1.06 7.98
C ASN A 23 -8.42 -1.11 9.52
N ASP A 24 -7.97 -2.23 10.09
CA ASP A 24 -7.84 -2.37 11.52
C ASP A 24 -6.47 -1.88 11.99
N PRO A 25 -6.42 -0.92 12.93
CA PRO A 25 -5.16 -0.43 13.47
C PRO A 25 -4.41 -1.52 14.27
N GLU A 26 -5.06 -2.61 14.66
CA GLU A 26 -4.37 -3.72 15.34
C GLU A 26 -3.71 -4.69 14.35
N VAL A 27 -4.08 -4.62 13.07
CA VAL A 27 -3.55 -5.49 12.03
C VAL A 27 -2.27 -4.92 11.45
N ARG A 28 -1.26 -5.78 11.37
CA ARG A 28 0.01 -5.52 10.69
C ARG A 28 0.04 -6.31 9.38
N PHE A 29 0.68 -5.74 8.37
CA PHE A 29 0.78 -6.33 7.04
C PHE A 29 2.16 -6.09 6.45
N THR A 30 2.55 -6.90 5.47
CA THR A 30 3.83 -6.75 4.79
C THR A 30 3.65 -6.23 3.37
N ASN A 31 4.71 -5.63 2.83
CA ASN A 31 4.81 -5.35 1.39
C ASN A 31 4.55 -6.59 0.52
N ASP A 32 5.00 -7.76 0.95
CA ASP A 32 4.75 -9.06 0.30
C ASP A 32 3.26 -9.36 0.19
N GLU A 33 2.51 -9.31 1.30
CA GLU A 33 1.07 -9.61 1.29
C GLU A 33 0.29 -8.62 0.41
N ILE A 34 0.65 -7.34 0.48
CA ILE A 34 0.07 -6.32 -0.39
C ILE A 34 0.38 -6.62 -1.86
N PHE A 35 1.62 -7.00 -2.18
CA PHE A 35 2.03 -7.34 -3.54
C PHE A 35 1.28 -8.54 -4.08
N GLU A 36 1.11 -9.59 -3.27
CA GLU A 36 0.29 -10.75 -3.65
C GLU A 36 -1.16 -10.37 -3.94
N LEU A 37 -1.74 -9.49 -3.11
CA LEU A 37 -3.11 -9.00 -3.31
C LEU A 37 -3.26 -8.16 -4.59
N ILE A 38 -2.30 -7.28 -4.89
CA ILE A 38 -2.31 -6.49 -6.13
C ILE A 38 -2.14 -7.42 -7.34
N LYS A 39 -1.22 -8.39 -7.26
CA LYS A 39 -1.02 -9.40 -8.30
C LYS A 39 -2.30 -10.21 -8.54
N LYS A 40 -3.02 -10.55 -7.48
CA LYS A 40 -4.31 -11.26 -7.56
C LYS A 40 -5.42 -10.41 -8.18
N ASN A 41 -5.38 -9.09 -8.02
CA ASN A 41 -6.28 -8.17 -8.72
C ASN A 41 -5.99 -8.07 -10.23
N GLY A 42 -4.82 -8.54 -10.69
CA GLY A 42 -4.49 -8.61 -12.12
C GLY A 42 -4.14 -7.28 -12.78
N ASP A 43 -3.86 -6.24 -11.97
CA ASP A 43 -3.59 -4.88 -12.48
C ASP A 43 -2.09 -4.58 -12.63
N ILE A 44 -1.21 -5.44 -12.10
CA ILE A 44 0.25 -5.36 -12.26
C ILE A 44 0.78 -6.49 -13.13
N ASP A 45 1.80 -6.19 -13.93
CA ASP A 45 2.47 -7.18 -14.76
C ASP A 45 3.21 -8.21 -13.90
N GLN A 46 3.21 -9.48 -14.34
CA GLN A 46 3.86 -10.57 -13.61
C GLN A 46 5.38 -10.38 -13.50
N SER A 47 5.97 -9.51 -14.33
CA SER A 47 7.38 -9.14 -14.32
C SER A 47 7.75 -8.15 -13.22
N TRP A 48 6.76 -7.60 -12.51
CA TRP A 48 7.01 -6.70 -11.38
C TRP A 48 7.54 -7.47 -10.17
N THR A 49 8.33 -6.79 -9.36
CA THR A 49 8.89 -7.31 -8.11
C THR A 49 8.70 -6.29 -7.00
N ILE A 50 8.90 -6.73 -5.75
CA ILE A 50 8.79 -5.87 -4.56
C ILE A 50 9.72 -4.65 -4.67
N ASP A 51 10.90 -4.81 -5.26
CA ASP A 51 11.87 -3.74 -5.51
C ASP A 51 11.27 -2.58 -6.32
N ASN A 52 10.49 -2.89 -7.37
CA ASN A 52 9.77 -1.90 -8.15
C ASN A 52 8.67 -1.20 -7.35
N MET A 53 8.12 -1.89 -6.33
CA MET A 53 7.05 -1.36 -5.49
C MET A 53 7.52 -0.65 -4.23
N GLU A 54 8.77 -0.85 -3.82
CA GLU A 54 9.36 -0.25 -2.62
C GLU A 54 9.16 1.28 -2.61
N LYS A 55 9.40 1.94 -3.74
CA LYS A 55 9.16 3.39 -3.91
C LYS A 55 7.71 3.80 -3.60
N TYR A 56 6.72 2.98 -3.97
CA TYR A 56 5.31 3.27 -3.71
C TYR A 56 4.95 3.05 -2.25
N PHE A 57 5.53 2.04 -1.60
CA PHE A 57 5.37 1.85 -0.15
C PHE A 57 5.98 3.00 0.64
N HIS A 58 7.16 3.48 0.23
CA HIS A 58 7.77 4.68 0.82
C HIS A 58 6.88 5.91 0.64
N GLU A 59 6.32 6.14 -0.54
CA GLU A 59 5.40 7.26 -0.79
C GLU A 59 4.13 7.17 0.08
N ILE A 60 3.59 5.97 0.28
CA ILE A 60 2.42 5.76 1.15
C ILE A 60 2.75 5.96 2.63
N CYS A 61 3.95 5.56 3.05
CA CYS A 61 4.45 5.81 4.40
C CYS A 61 4.71 7.31 4.62
N ASP A 62 5.27 8.02 3.63
CA ASP A 62 5.50 9.46 3.65
C ASP A 62 4.19 10.26 3.67
N SER A 63 3.17 9.78 2.95
CA SER A 63 1.81 10.31 2.99
C SER A 63 1.10 10.14 4.34
N GLY A 64 1.70 9.44 5.32
CA GLY A 64 1.15 9.23 6.66
C GLY A 64 0.01 8.22 6.73
N LEU A 65 -0.21 7.41 5.69
CA LEU A 65 -1.26 6.40 5.66
C LEU A 65 -0.92 5.18 6.51
N THR A 66 0.34 4.75 6.41
CA THR A 66 0.89 3.61 7.13
C THR A 66 2.18 4.02 7.81
N ARG A 67 2.57 3.30 8.85
CA ARG A 67 3.89 3.41 9.46
C ARG A 67 4.64 2.11 9.30
N ASN A 68 5.91 2.23 8.92
CA ASN A 68 6.86 1.14 9.05
C ASN A 68 7.08 0.85 10.55
N ILE A 69 6.82 -0.39 10.96
CA ILE A 69 7.01 -0.89 12.33
C ILE A 69 8.35 -1.63 12.43
N ALA A 70 8.72 -2.35 11.37
CA ALA A 70 9.93 -3.14 11.30
C ALA A 70 10.29 -3.43 9.83
N GLN A 71 11.56 -3.70 9.56
CA GLN A 71 12.02 -4.12 8.24
C GLN A 71 13.04 -5.24 8.39
N ASP A 72 12.90 -6.26 7.56
CA ASP A 72 13.91 -7.26 7.24
C ASP A 72 14.41 -7.04 5.80
N LEU A 73 15.47 -7.73 5.37
CA LEU A 73 16.24 -7.46 4.14
C LEU A 73 15.41 -6.95 2.94
N THR A 74 14.29 -7.62 2.63
CA THR A 74 13.36 -7.22 1.54
C THR A 74 11.92 -7.04 2.02
N THR A 75 11.62 -7.36 3.27
CA THR A 75 10.24 -7.41 3.79
C THR A 75 10.04 -6.32 4.83
N ILE A 76 9.09 -5.42 4.57
CA ILE A 76 8.78 -4.31 5.46
C ILE A 76 7.41 -4.59 6.10
N TRP A 77 7.36 -4.52 7.42
CA TRP A 77 6.15 -4.61 8.22
C TRP A 77 5.54 -3.22 8.39
N PHE A 78 4.32 -3.06 7.90
CA PHE A 78 3.53 -1.86 8.02
C PHE A 78 2.37 -2.07 9.00
N LYS A 79 1.93 -0.97 9.59
CA LYS A 79 0.72 -0.89 10.41
C LYS A 79 -0.03 0.38 10.05
N LEU A 80 -1.36 0.33 10.13
CA LEU A 80 -2.20 1.50 9.91
C LEU A 80 -1.94 2.56 11.00
N PHE A 81 -2.00 3.84 10.63
CA PHE A 81 -1.79 4.90 11.59
C PHE A 81 -3.02 5.02 12.52
N GLU A 82 -2.85 4.83 13.83
CA GLU A 82 -3.99 4.81 14.79
C GLU A 82 -4.79 6.13 14.81
N MET A 83 -4.15 7.26 14.44
CA MET A 83 -4.80 8.57 14.32
C MET A 83 -5.86 8.62 13.20
N LEU A 84 -5.83 7.69 12.22
CA LEU A 84 -6.87 7.58 11.18
C LEU A 84 -8.23 7.19 11.76
N LYS A 85 -8.27 6.64 12.99
CA LYS A 85 -9.51 6.25 13.67
C LYS A 85 -10.42 7.46 13.95
N ASN A 86 -9.88 8.69 14.01
CA ASN A 86 -10.65 9.92 14.19
C ASN A 86 -10.94 10.63 12.84
N SER A 87 -11.95 10.12 12.12
CA SER A 87 -12.99 10.79 11.32
C SER A 87 -12.71 11.95 10.32
N ILE A 88 -11.52 12.51 10.19
CA ILE A 88 -11.23 13.60 9.21
C ILE A 88 -10.23 13.18 8.14
N VAL A 89 -9.26 12.34 8.51
CA VAL A 89 -8.20 11.94 7.59
C VAL A 89 -8.71 10.93 6.56
N ILE A 90 -9.64 10.04 6.91
CA ILE A 90 -10.27 9.09 5.97
C ILE A 90 -11.04 9.83 4.86
N LEU A 91 -11.73 10.92 5.20
CA LEU A 91 -12.44 11.74 4.22
C LEU A 91 -11.48 12.46 3.27
N ALA A 92 -10.36 12.97 3.80
CA ALA A 92 -9.32 13.57 2.99
C ALA A 92 -8.67 12.54 2.05
N ILE A 93 -8.44 11.30 2.52
CA ILE A 93 -7.88 10.24 1.70
C ILE A 93 -8.89 9.79 0.62
N MET A 94 -10.19 9.72 0.93
CA MET A 94 -11.26 9.46 -0.05
C MET A 94 -11.43 10.60 -1.06
N MET A 95 -11.11 11.85 -0.71
CA MET A 95 -11.18 12.99 -1.65
C MET A 95 -10.02 13.04 -2.65
N PHE A 96 -8.93 12.28 -2.41
CA PHE A 96 -7.75 12.22 -3.28
C PHE A 96 -7.66 10.92 -4.12
N ILE A 97 -8.69 10.08 -4.11
CA ILE A 97 -8.84 8.87 -4.95
C ILE A 97 -9.99 9.10 -5.93
#